data_AF-A0A519V4K4-F1
#
_entry.id   AF-A0A519V4K4-F1
#
_cell.length_a   1.000
_cell.length_b   1.000
_cell.length_c   1.000
_cell.angle_alpha   90.00
_cell.angle_beta   90.00
_cell.angle_gamma   90.00
#
_symmetry.space_group_name_H-M   'P 1'
#
loop_
_entity.id
_entity.type
_entity.pdbx_description
1 polymer ?
#
loop_
_entity_poly.entity_id
_entity_poly.type
_entity_poly.pdbx_seq_one_letter_code
_entity_poly.pdbx_strand_id
1 'polypeptide(L)' 'MKIKLLIAIIITLFISCEKTSSPDGRAQLRDAELSQRIDKLEKKQIVILDSLQILKKKIEALN' A
#
# COMPACT_ATOMS: atom_id res chain seq x y z
N MET A 1 -24.84 38.28 -6.94
CA MET A 1 -23.98 37.41 -6.09
C MET A 1 -24.49 35.97 -5.92
N LYS A 2 -25.81 35.72 -5.92
CA LYS A 2 -26.39 34.37 -5.69
C LYS A 2 -26.00 33.31 -6.73
N ILE A 3 -25.93 33.69 -8.01
CA ILE A 3 -25.56 32.78 -9.12
C ILE A 3 -24.10 32.31 -9.02
N LYS A 4 -23.18 33.20 -8.62
CA LYS A 4 -21.75 32.85 -8.44
C LYS A 4 -21.55 31.83 -7.31
N LEU A 5 -22.36 31.94 -6.25
CA LEU A 5 -22.36 30.98 -5.15
C LEU A 5 -22.84 29.59 -5.60
N LEU A 6 -23.92 29.53 -6.39
CA LEU A 6 -24.45 28.27 -6.92
C LEU A 6 -23.46 27.57 -7.85
N ILE A 7 -22.78 28.33 -8.71
CA ILE A 7 -21.73 27.79 -9.60
C ILE A 7 -20.58 27.21 -8.79
N ALA A 8 -20.14 27.88 -7.73
CA ALA A 8 -19.08 27.37 -6.85
C ALA A 8 -19.47 26.04 -6.18
N ILE A 9 -20.71 25.93 -5.71
CA ILE A 9 -21.23 24.69 -5.09
C ILE A 9 -21.29 23.54 -6.11
N ILE A 10 -21.73 23.82 -7.33
CA ILE A 10 -21.80 22.80 -8.40
C ILE A 10 -20.41 22.30 -8.76
N ILE A 11 -19.40 23.18 -8.86
CA ILE A 11 -18.02 22.79 -9.18
C ILE A 11 -17.45 21.89 -8.09
N THR A 12 -17.74 22.14 -6.80
CA THR A 12 -17.25 21.30 -5.70
C THR A 12 -17.80 19.87 -5.74
N LEU A 13 -18.99 19.65 -6.29
CA LEU A 13 -19.60 18.31 -6.41
C LEU A 13 -18.91 17.40 -7.44
N PHE A 14 -18.24 17.98 -8.45
CA PHE A 14 -17.52 17.21 -9.48
C PHE A 14 -16.10 16.82 -9.05
N ILE A 15 -15.53 17.47 -8.04
CA ILE A 15 -14.16 17.20 -7.56
C ILE A 15 -14.12 16.00 -6.58
N SER A 16 -15.27 15.63 -6.00
CA SER A 16 -15.41 14.54 -5.03
C SER A 16 -15.52 13.12 -5.61
N CYS A 17 -15.13 12.91 -6.87
CA CYS A 17 -15.08 11.56 -7.45
C CYS A 17 -13.86 10.81 -6.89
N GLU A 18 -14.04 10.15 -5.74
CA GLU A 18 -12.99 9.38 -5.08
C GLU A 18 -12.50 8.21 -5.95
N LYS A 19 -11.22 7.86 -5.85
CA LYS A 19 -10.62 6.71 -6.57
C LYS A 19 -11.31 5.37 -6.25
N THR A 20 -12.07 5.29 -5.17
CA THR A 20 -12.90 4.13 -4.80
C THR A 20 -14.12 3.95 -5.72
N SER A 21 -14.60 5.03 -6.35
CA SER A 21 -15.83 5.03 -7.15
C SER A 21 -15.64 4.44 -8.55
N SER A 22 -14.46 4.59 -9.17
CA SER A 22 -14.18 4.04 -10.51
C SER A 22 -13.57 2.63 -10.44
N PRO A 23 -13.85 1.75 -11.44
CA PRO A 23 -13.21 0.43 -11.54
C PRO A 23 -11.69 0.50 -11.57
N ASP A 24 -11.13 1.43 -12.34
CA ASP A 24 -9.68 1.62 -12.47
C ASP A 24 -9.05 2.12 -11.18
N GLY A 25 -9.72 3.05 -10.48
CA GLY A 25 -9.22 3.55 -9.20
C GLY A 25 -9.22 2.46 -8.11
N ARG A 26 -10.23 1.57 -8.10
CA ARG A 26 -10.22 0.38 -7.23
C ARG A 26 -9.12 -0.61 -7.59
N ALA A 27 -8.82 -0.79 -8.88
CA ALA A 27 -7.71 -1.63 -9.31
C ALA A 27 -6.37 -1.08 -8.79
N GLN A 28 -6.12 0.22 -8.98
CA GLN A 28 -4.91 0.87 -8.48
C GLN A 28 -4.75 0.77 -6.96
N LEU A 29 -5.85 0.91 -6.20
CA LEU A 29 -5.82 0.76 -4.75
C LEU A 29 -5.44 -0.67 -4.33
N ARG A 30 -6.00 -1.69 -4.99
CA ARG A 30 -5.64 -3.09 -4.74
C ARG A 30 -4.19 -3.37 -5.10
N ASP A 31 -3.72 -2.87 -6.23
CA ASP A 31 -2.34 -3.08 -6.68
C ASP A 31 -1.35 -2.45 -5.71
N ALA A 32 -1.65 -1.25 -5.21
CA ALA A 32 -0.86 -0.60 -4.17
C ALA A 32 -0.85 -1.41 -2.86
N GLU A 33 -1.99 -1.93 -2.43
CA GLU A 33 -2.09 -2.77 -1.24
C GLU A 33 -1.29 -4.07 -1.39
N LEU A 34 -1.40 -4.72 -2.56
CA LEU A 34 -0.66 -5.95 -2.87
C LEU A 34 0.84 -5.70 -2.89
N SER A 35 1.29 -4.61 -3.51
CA SER A 35 2.70 -4.21 -3.52
C SER A 35 3.24 -4.02 -2.10
N GLN A 36 2.52 -3.31 -1.23
CA GLN A 36 2.92 -3.14 0.17
C GLN A 36 3.00 -4.47 0.94
N ARG A 37 2.09 -5.40 0.66
CA ARG A 37 2.10 -6.74 1.26
C ARG A 37 3.32 -7.55 0.80
N ILE A 38 3.69 -7.47 -0.48
CA ILE A 38 4.88 -8.12 -1.05
C ILE A 38 6.14 -7.59 -0.39
N ASP A 39 6.32 -6.27 -0.32
CA ASP A 39 7.48 -5.65 0.33
C ASP A 39 7.63 -6.10 1.80
N LYS A 40 6.50 -6.25 2.50
CA LYS A 40 6.49 -6.73 3.89
C LYS A 40 6.90 -8.20 3.99
N LEU A 41 6.50 -9.04 3.03
CA LEU A 41 6.90 -10.45 2.98
C LEU A 41 8.38 -10.59 2.66
N GLU A 42 8.91 -9.83 1.70
CA GLU A 42 10.34 -9.85 1.35
C GLU A 42 11.21 -9.47 2.54
N LYS A 43 10.86 -8.40 3.27
CA LYS A 43 11.57 -8.00 4.49
C LYS A 43 11.57 -9.11 5.55
N LYS A 44 10.44 -9.80 5.74
CA LYS A 44 10.37 -10.92 6.68
C LYS A 44 11.24 -12.09 6.24
N GLN A 45 11.26 -12.40 4.94
CA GLN A 45 12.09 -13.47 4.39
C GLN A 45 13.58 -13.21 4.65
N ILE A 46 14.04 -11.97 4.43
CA ILE A 46 15.43 -11.58 4.71
C ILE A 46 15.79 -11.83 6.18
N VAL A 47 14.94 -11.39 7.12
CA VAL A 47 15.17 -11.58 8.57
C VAL A 47 15.19 -13.06 8.95
N ILE A 48 14.30 -13.87 8.36
CA ILE A 48 14.27 -15.32 8.61
C ILE A 48 15.57 -15.97 8.12
N LEU A 49 16.03 -15.65 6.91
CA LEU A 49 17.25 -16.20 6.35
C LEU A 49 18.48 -15.83 7.18
N ASP A 50 18.58 -14.59 7.64
CA ASP A 50 19.66 -14.14 8.52
C ASP A 50 19.64 -14.89 9.86
N SER A 51 18.45 -15.05 10.45
CA SER A 51 18.26 -15.81 11.69
C SER A 51 18.70 -17.27 11.54
N LEU A 52 18.37 -17.90 10.41
CA LEU A 52 18.80 -19.27 10.09
C LEU A 52 20.32 -19.36 9.91
N GLN A 53 20.94 -18.36 9.29
CA GLN A 53 22.39 -18.31 9.13
C GLN A 53 23.11 -18.16 10.49
N ILE A 54 22.59 -17.33 11.38
CA ILE A 54 23.11 -17.19 12.75
C ILE A 54 22.96 -18.51 13.51
N LEU A 55 21.79 -19.17 13.41
CA LEU A 55 21.55 -20.45 14.07
C LEU A 55 22.52 -21.52 13.55
N LYS A 56 22.72 -21.60 12.23
CA LYS A 56 23.70 -22.51 11.62
C LYS A 56 25.10 -22.30 12.19
N LYS A 57 25.59 -21.05 12.25
CA LYS A 57 26.91 -20.74 12.81
C LYS A 57 27.04 -21.16 14.27
N LYS A 58 25.98 -20.98 15.07
CA LYS A 58 25.96 -21.42 16.47
C LYS A 58 26.02 -22.93 16.61
N ILE A 59 25.30 -23.67 15.75
CA ILE A 59 25.34 -25.13 15.73
C ILE A 59 26.73 -25.63 15.32
N GLU A 60 27.32 -25.04 14.28
CA GLU A 60 28.68 -25.38 13.82
C GLU A 60 29.75 -25.10 14.89
N ALA A 61 29.58 -24.08 15.73
CA ALA A 61 30.50 -23.78 16.83
C ALA A 61 30.39 -24.72 18.04
N LEU A 62 29.31 -25.51 18.12
CA LEU A 62 29.09 -26.50 19.19
C LEU A 62 29.54 -27.91 18.81
N ASN A 63 29.82 -28.16 17.53
CA ASN A 63 30.36 -29.42 17.00
C ASN A 63 31.87 -29.33 16.81
#